data_AF-A0A4P9XDN6-F1
#
_entry.id   AF-A0A4P9XDN6-F1
#
_cell.length_a   1.000
_cell.length_b   1.000
_cell.length_c   1.000
_cell.angle_alpha   90.00
_cell.angle_beta   90.00
_cell.angle_gamma   90.00
#
_symmetry.space_group_name_H-M   'P 1'
#
loop_
_entity.id
_entity.type
_entity.pdbx_description
1 polymer ?
#
loop_
_entity_poly.entity_id
_entity_poly.type
_entity_poly.pdbx_seq_one_letter_code
_entity_poly.pdbx_strand_id
1 'polypeptide(L)'
;MNRAHERRLLELWGLMMPGRPLTGRVSAMWRAIGFQGHDPATDFRGMGLLGLDQLHYLAQTYPVHAHAVLRISQHETAWFPFAITGINVTAFCLTLMRQRELQSWFLTLGLHPSTFHEFYCVTFWQFAQFWSHGLERLTPMDFGRVFLQFQQRV
;
A
#
# COMPACT_ATOMS: atom_id res chain seq x y z
N MET A 1 -12.97 0.54 14.84
CA MET A 1 -12.23 1.63 14.17
C MET A 1 -12.78 2.95 14.69
N ASN A 2 -11.96 3.98 14.94
CA ASN A 2 -12.46 5.29 15.41
C ASN A 2 -12.90 6.18 14.23
N ARG A 3 -13.62 7.28 14.51
CA ARG A 3 -14.15 8.21 13.48
C ARG A 3 -13.07 8.83 12.58
N ALA A 4 -11.87 9.09 13.11
CA ALA A 4 -10.79 9.69 12.34
C ALA A 4 -10.27 8.72 11.25
N HIS A 5 -10.09 7.45 11.60
CA HIS A 5 -9.68 6.43 10.64
C HIS A 5 -10.77 6.12 9.62
N GLU A 6 -12.05 6.17 10.03
CA GLU A 6 -13.15 6.03 9.07
C GLU A 6 -13.14 7.14 8.03
N ARG A 7 -12.91 8.39 8.46
CA ARG A 7 -12.76 9.52 7.55
C ARG A 7 -11.60 9.31 6.57
N ARG A 8 -10.41 8.94 7.05
CA ARG A 8 -9.25 8.68 6.18
C ARG A 8 -9.51 7.58 5.17
N LEU A 9 -10.24 6.54 5.56
CA LEU A 9 -10.59 5.47 4.64
C LEU A 9 -11.53 5.98 3.53
N LEU A 10 -12.53 6.79 3.87
CA LEU A 10 -13.41 7.42 2.88
C LEU A 10 -12.66 8.41 1.97
N GLU A 11 -11.72 9.19 2.53
CA GLU A 11 -10.82 10.08 1.79
C GLU A 11 -9.93 9.29 0.83
N LEU A 12 -9.33 8.18 1.29
CA LEU A 12 -8.54 7.27 0.45
C LEU A 12 -9.35 6.78 -0.75
N TRP A 13 -10.62 6.41 -0.55
CA TRP A 13 -11.48 6.03 -1.67
C TRP A 13 -11.67 7.18 -2.66
N GLY A 14 -11.99 8.38 -2.17
CA GLY A 14 -12.17 9.56 -3.02
C GLY A 14 -10.93 9.90 -3.84
N LEU A 15 -9.75 9.69 -3.25
CA LEU A 15 -8.46 9.89 -3.92
C LEU A 15 -8.17 8.82 -4.99
N MET A 16 -8.49 7.56 -4.71
CA MET A 16 -8.14 6.42 -5.60
C MET A 16 -9.20 6.11 -6.67
N MET A 17 -10.45 6.52 -6.45
CA MET A 17 -11.60 6.23 -7.33
C MET A 17 -12.38 7.52 -7.62
N PRO A 18 -11.74 8.54 -8.25
CA PRO A 18 -12.38 9.81 -8.53
C PRO A 18 -13.63 9.61 -9.42
N GLY A 19 -14.72 10.29 -9.07
CA GLY A 19 -15.99 10.21 -9.81
C GLY A 19 -16.82 8.94 -9.54
N ARG A 20 -16.36 8.03 -8.67
CA ARG A 20 -17.12 6.83 -8.29
C ARG A 20 -17.44 6.86 -6.79
N PRO A 21 -18.53 7.50 -6.35
CA PRO A 21 -18.86 7.60 -4.94
C PRO A 21 -19.11 6.22 -4.32
N LEU A 22 -18.66 6.01 -3.08
CA LEU A 22 -18.99 4.80 -2.32
C LEU A 22 -20.48 4.73 -2.04
N THR A 23 -21.07 3.55 -2.23
CA THR A 23 -22.46 3.28 -1.85
C THR A 23 -22.63 3.16 -0.33
N GLY A 24 -21.55 2.94 0.40
CA GLY A 24 -21.53 2.86 1.86
C GLY A 24 -20.15 2.51 2.39
N ARG A 25 -19.95 2.73 3.70
CA ARG A 25 -18.70 2.39 4.38
C ARG A 25 -18.39 0.89 4.26
N VAL A 26 -19.39 0.01 4.37
CA VAL A 26 -19.25 -1.43 4.11
C VAL A 26 -19.84 -1.72 2.75
N SER A 27 -19.01 -2.11 1.78
CA SER A 27 -19.41 -2.31 0.38
C SER A 27 -18.40 -3.18 -0.38
N ALA A 28 -18.87 -3.94 -1.38
CA ALA A 28 -17.98 -4.73 -2.24
C ALA A 28 -17.06 -3.86 -3.09
N MET A 29 -17.34 -2.57 -3.21
CA MET A 29 -16.57 -1.59 -3.98
C MET A 29 -15.11 -1.53 -3.54
N TRP A 30 -14.81 -1.74 -2.26
CA TRP A 30 -13.45 -1.74 -1.72
C TRP A 30 -12.49 -2.72 -2.40
N ARG A 31 -13.02 -3.80 -2.99
CA ARG A 31 -12.24 -4.74 -3.80
C ARG A 31 -11.61 -4.08 -5.04
N ALA A 32 -12.19 -3.00 -5.55
CA ALA A 32 -11.66 -2.27 -6.70
C ALA A 32 -10.26 -1.66 -6.44
N ILE A 33 -9.95 -1.35 -5.17
CA ILE A 33 -8.62 -0.91 -4.74
C ILE A 33 -7.89 -1.99 -3.93
N GLY A 34 -8.33 -3.25 -4.04
CA GLY A 34 -7.60 -4.40 -3.51
C GLY A 34 -7.70 -4.61 -2.00
N PHE A 35 -8.75 -4.13 -1.32
CA PHE A 35 -9.10 -4.61 0.02
C PHE A 35 -9.81 -5.97 -0.04
N GLN A 36 -9.80 -6.72 1.06
CA GLN A 36 -10.51 -7.99 1.18
C GLN A 36 -11.93 -7.77 1.70
N GLY A 37 -12.86 -8.60 1.22
CA GLY A 37 -14.24 -8.58 1.70
C GLY A 37 -15.01 -7.31 1.33
N HIS A 38 -15.84 -6.83 2.27
CA HIS A 38 -16.70 -5.65 2.13
C HIS A 38 -16.33 -4.55 3.12
N ASP A 39 -15.56 -4.87 4.16
CA ASP A 39 -15.15 -3.92 5.20
C ASP A 39 -13.64 -3.91 5.34
N PRO A 40 -12.94 -2.90 4.80
CA PRO A 40 -11.49 -2.72 4.96
C PRO A 40 -11.01 -2.76 6.41
N ALA A 41 -11.84 -2.49 7.41
CA ALA A 41 -11.44 -2.53 8.81
C ALA A 41 -10.93 -3.93 9.22
N THR A 42 -11.36 -5.00 8.55
CA THR A 42 -10.89 -6.36 8.84
C THR A 42 -9.45 -6.60 8.42
N ASP A 43 -8.93 -5.81 7.49
CA ASP A 43 -7.64 -6.03 6.85
C ASP A 43 -6.48 -5.41 7.65
N PHE A 44 -6.79 -4.50 8.58
CA PHE A 44 -5.80 -3.79 9.40
C PHE A 44 -5.46 -4.48 10.73
N ARG A 45 -5.91 -5.71 10.96
CA ARG A 45 -5.81 -6.37 12.29
C ARG A 45 -4.39 -6.66 12.78
N GLY A 46 -3.37 -6.70 11.89
CA GLY A 46 -1.97 -6.99 12.23
C GLY A 46 -0.99 -5.80 12.16
N MET A 47 -1.15 -4.91 11.17
CA MET A 47 -0.29 -3.71 11.00
C MET A 47 -0.88 -2.45 11.61
N GLY A 48 -2.08 -2.56 12.18
CA GLY A 48 -2.83 -1.45 12.72
C GLY A 48 -3.21 -0.44 11.64
N LEU A 49 -3.65 0.72 12.11
CA LEU A 49 -4.16 1.79 11.26
C LEU A 49 -3.04 2.60 10.58
N LEU A 50 -1.78 2.26 10.87
CA LEU A 50 -0.63 2.82 10.17
C LEU A 50 -0.66 2.50 8.67
N GLY A 51 -1.06 1.28 8.30
CA GLY A 51 -1.18 0.91 6.88
C GLY A 51 -2.23 1.75 6.14
N LEU A 52 -3.33 2.10 6.83
CA LEU A 52 -4.32 3.05 6.29
C LEU A 52 -3.71 4.44 6.12
N ASP A 53 -3.02 4.94 7.14
CA ASP A 53 -2.40 6.26 7.10
C ASP A 53 -1.32 6.34 6.00
N GLN A 54 -0.58 5.25 5.77
CA GLN A 54 0.42 5.16 4.70
C GLN A 54 -0.19 5.09 3.31
N LEU A 55 -1.24 4.29 3.11
CA LEU A 55 -2.00 4.26 1.84
C LEU A 55 -2.61 5.65 1.54
N HIS A 56 -3.20 6.28 2.55
CA HIS A 56 -3.77 7.62 2.43
C HIS A 56 -2.69 8.65 2.09
N TYR A 57 -1.55 8.63 2.80
CA TYR A 57 -0.43 9.53 2.54
C TYR A 57 0.09 9.37 1.10
N LEU A 58 0.28 8.13 0.62
CA LEU A 58 0.69 7.87 -0.75
C LEU A 58 -0.32 8.45 -1.76
N ALA A 59 -1.61 8.21 -1.57
CA ALA A 59 -2.66 8.69 -2.46
C ALA A 59 -2.79 10.22 -2.47
N GLN A 60 -2.59 10.86 -1.32
CA GLN A 60 -2.71 12.30 -1.16
C GLN A 60 -1.48 13.05 -1.65
N THR A 61 -0.28 12.58 -1.28
CA THR A 61 0.99 13.26 -1.57
C THR A 61 1.51 12.93 -2.96
N TYR A 62 1.33 11.70 -3.43
CA TYR A 62 1.85 11.21 -4.70
C TYR A 62 0.75 10.56 -5.56
N PRO A 63 -0.32 11.28 -5.94
CA PRO A 63 -1.47 10.71 -6.63
C PRO A 63 -1.07 10.02 -7.94
N VAL A 64 -0.13 10.57 -8.71
CA VAL A 64 0.36 9.96 -9.96
C VAL A 64 0.96 8.57 -9.69
N HIS A 65 1.79 8.43 -8.65
CA HIS A 65 2.40 7.16 -8.29
C HIS A 65 1.36 6.20 -7.73
N ALA A 66 0.46 6.66 -6.86
CA ALA A 66 -0.60 5.82 -6.30
C ALA A 66 -1.48 5.18 -7.40
N HIS A 67 -1.91 5.97 -8.39
CA HIS A 67 -2.69 5.48 -9.52
C HIS A 67 -1.88 4.59 -10.45
N ALA A 68 -0.58 4.88 -10.65
CA ALA A 68 0.30 4.01 -11.43
C ALA A 68 0.48 2.64 -10.77
N VAL A 69 0.66 2.57 -9.45
CA VAL A 69 0.74 1.32 -8.69
C VAL A 69 -0.59 0.56 -8.78
N LEU A 70 -1.73 1.24 -8.61
CA LEU A 70 -3.05 0.62 -8.76
C LEU A 70 -3.25 0.02 -10.16
N ARG A 71 -2.82 0.72 -11.21
CA ARG A 71 -2.90 0.20 -12.59
C ARG A 71 -2.04 -1.04 -12.79
N ILE A 72 -0.81 -1.04 -12.27
CA ILE A 72 0.08 -2.22 -12.31
C ILE A 72 -0.57 -3.38 -11.56
N SER A 73 -1.15 -3.11 -10.39
CA SER A 73 -1.76 -4.13 -9.55
C SER A 73 -3.02 -4.75 -10.16
N GLN A 74 -3.62 -4.12 -11.18
CA GLN A 74 -4.83 -4.59 -11.86
C GLN A 74 -4.53 -5.32 -13.19
N HIS A 75 -3.28 -5.68 -13.45
CA HIS A 75 -2.90 -6.43 -14.65
C HIS A 75 -3.71 -7.73 -14.82
N GLU A 76 -4.20 -8.02 -16.02
CA GLU A 76 -5.16 -9.10 -16.27
C GLU A 76 -4.71 -10.47 -15.72
N THR A 77 -3.44 -10.83 -15.96
CA THR A 77 -2.87 -12.12 -15.57
C THR A 77 -1.93 -12.06 -14.38
N ALA A 78 -1.47 -10.87 -14.01
CA ALA A 78 -0.40 -10.64 -13.03
C ALA A 78 -0.84 -9.61 -11.98
N TRP A 79 -2.12 -9.60 -11.62
CA TRP A 79 -2.65 -8.68 -10.62
C TRP A 79 -2.13 -9.01 -9.22
N PHE A 80 -2.15 -8.01 -8.35
CA PHE A 80 -2.00 -8.17 -6.91
C PHE A 80 -2.97 -7.21 -6.19
N PRO A 81 -3.41 -7.53 -4.97
CA PRO A 81 -4.35 -6.68 -4.25
C PRO A 81 -3.67 -5.39 -3.72
N PHE A 82 -3.83 -4.25 -4.42
CA PHE A 82 -3.21 -2.96 -4.07
C PHE A 82 -3.19 -2.65 -2.57
N ALA A 83 -4.36 -2.58 -1.92
CA ALA A 83 -4.42 -2.19 -0.51
C ALA A 83 -3.77 -3.23 0.42
N ILE A 84 -4.03 -4.53 0.21
CA ILE A 84 -3.39 -5.60 1.01
C ILE A 84 -1.88 -5.59 0.83
N THR A 85 -1.39 -5.45 -0.41
CA THR A 85 0.04 -5.32 -0.69
C THR A 85 0.62 -4.09 -0.01
N GLY A 86 -0.07 -2.95 -0.05
CA GLY A 86 0.35 -1.75 0.68
C GLY A 86 0.42 -1.96 2.20
N ILE A 87 -0.51 -2.71 2.78
CA ILE A 87 -0.47 -3.09 4.21
C ILE A 87 0.74 -4.01 4.49
N ASN A 88 1.05 -4.96 3.59
CA ASN A 88 2.23 -5.81 3.71
C ASN A 88 3.54 -5.02 3.57
N VAL A 89 3.58 -3.99 2.72
CA VAL A 89 4.73 -3.08 2.62
C VAL A 89 4.91 -2.29 3.91
N THR A 90 3.81 -1.88 4.57
CA THR A 90 3.88 -1.26 5.90
C THR A 90 4.56 -2.20 6.91
N ALA A 91 4.16 -3.47 6.90
CA ALA A 91 4.77 -4.51 7.75
C ALA A 91 6.28 -4.63 7.52
N PHE A 92 6.68 -4.63 6.25
CA PHE A 92 8.08 -4.71 5.86
C PHE A 92 8.88 -3.49 6.33
N CYS A 93 8.37 -2.27 6.11
CA CYS A 93 9.01 -1.04 6.56
C CYS A 93 9.20 -1.02 8.09
N LEU A 94 8.21 -1.51 8.84
CA LEU A 94 8.31 -1.64 10.30
C LEU A 94 9.38 -2.65 10.73
N THR A 95 9.53 -3.76 10.01
CA THR A 95 10.60 -4.74 10.27
C THR A 95 11.97 -4.10 10.08
N LEU A 96 12.20 -3.40 8.95
CA LEU A 96 13.46 -2.68 8.69
C LEU A 96 13.75 -1.62 9.77
N MET A 97 12.72 -0.87 10.18
CA MET A 97 12.85 0.11 11.26
C MET A 97 13.27 -0.54 12.59
N ARG A 98 12.64 -1.67 12.97
CA ARG A 98 12.96 -2.41 14.20
C ARG A 98 14.35 -3.03 14.17
N GLN A 99 14.80 -3.46 13.00
CA GLN A 99 16.14 -4.00 12.76
C GLN A 99 17.21 -2.90 12.64
N ARG A 100 16.82 -1.63 12.69
CA ARG A 100 17.70 -0.45 12.56
C ARG A 100 18.34 -0.28 11.18
N GLU A 101 17.75 -0.88 10.15
CA GLU A 101 18.21 -0.77 8.76
C GLU A 101 17.90 0.61 8.13
N LEU A 102 17.02 1.40 8.75
CA LEU A 102 16.61 2.73 8.26
C LEU A 102 17.42 3.90 8.86
N GLN A 103 18.50 3.63 9.59
CA GLN A 103 19.25 4.69 10.29
C GLN A 103 19.82 5.74 9.33
N SER A 104 20.45 5.32 8.23
CA SER A 104 21.00 6.23 7.22
C SER A 104 19.90 7.10 6.58
N TRP A 105 18.73 6.52 6.33
CA TRP A 105 17.56 7.22 5.81
C TRP A 105 17.10 8.36 6.74
N PHE A 106 16.94 8.04 8.03
CA PHE A 106 16.54 9.04 9.03
C PHE A 106 17.62 10.08 9.32
N LEU A 107 18.90 9.71 9.25
CA LEU A 107 20.00 10.68 9.39
C LEU A 107 20.03 11.68 8.23
N THR A 108 19.68 11.23 7.03
CA THR A 108 19.72 12.07 5.81
C THR A 108 18.50 12.98 5.72
N LEU A 109 17.30 12.47 6.02
CA LEU A 109 16.03 13.19 5.83
C LEU A 109 15.45 13.78 7.12
N GLY A 110 16.01 13.42 8.28
CA GLY A 110 15.54 13.85 9.59
C GLY A 110 14.53 12.91 10.24
N LEU A 111 14.44 13.01 11.57
CA LEU A 111 13.53 12.23 12.42
C LEU A 111 12.16 12.89 12.53
N HIS A 112 11.39 12.87 11.44
CA HIS A 112 10.00 13.32 11.42
C HIS A 112 9.06 12.14 11.12
N PRO A 113 7.82 12.11 11.66
CA PRO A 113 6.86 11.06 11.32
C PRO A 113 6.64 10.89 9.81
N SER A 114 6.66 11.98 9.03
CA SER A 114 6.55 11.92 7.56
C SER A 114 7.71 11.17 6.90
N THR A 115 8.92 11.18 7.47
CA THR A 115 10.08 10.48 6.90
C THR A 115 9.83 8.97 6.76
N PHE A 116 9.06 8.39 7.68
CA PHE A 116 8.66 6.98 7.59
C PHE A 116 7.56 6.75 6.54
N HIS A 117 6.65 7.71 6.35
CA HIS A 117 5.69 7.69 5.25
C HIS A 117 6.38 7.82 3.88
N GLU A 118 7.42 8.64 3.77
CA GLU A 118 8.23 8.78 2.56
C GLU A 118 8.93 7.46 2.21
N PHE A 119 9.58 6.83 3.20
CA PHE A 119 10.21 5.53 3.01
C PHE A 119 9.21 4.49 2.50
N TYR A 120 8.01 4.45 3.07
CA TYR A 120 6.92 3.60 2.58
C TYR A 120 6.55 3.87 1.13
N CYS A 121 6.38 5.15 0.76
CA CYS A 121 5.99 5.52 -0.61
C CYS A 121 7.03 5.04 -1.63
N VAL A 122 8.31 5.27 -1.32
CA VAL A 122 9.43 4.79 -2.15
C VAL A 122 9.43 3.27 -2.22
N THR A 123 9.28 2.59 -1.09
CA THR A 123 9.29 1.11 -1.03
C THR A 123 8.14 0.50 -1.83
N PHE A 124 6.92 1.03 -1.70
CA PHE A 124 5.77 0.51 -2.42
C PHE A 124 5.88 0.78 -3.93
N TRP A 125 6.37 1.97 -4.31
CA TRP A 125 6.67 2.27 -5.71
C TRP A 125 7.73 1.33 -6.29
N GLN A 126 8.84 1.10 -5.58
CA GLN A 126 9.88 0.17 -6.00
C GLN A 126 9.37 -1.26 -6.12
N PHE A 127 8.52 -1.72 -5.20
CA PHE A 127 7.89 -3.03 -5.32
C PHE A 127 7.02 -3.11 -6.59
N ALA A 128 6.21 -2.10 -6.86
CA ALA A 128 5.35 -2.09 -8.05
C ALA A 128 6.17 -2.10 -9.35
N GLN A 129 7.27 -1.35 -9.40
CA GLN A 129 8.21 -1.39 -10.51
C GLN A 129 8.88 -2.76 -10.63
N PHE A 130 9.32 -3.33 -9.51
CA PHE A 130 9.92 -4.66 -9.49
C PHE A 130 8.96 -5.72 -10.03
N TRP A 131 7.69 -5.67 -9.61
CA TRP A 131 6.62 -6.52 -10.13
C TRP A 131 6.40 -6.32 -11.63
N SER A 132 6.41 -5.07 -12.11
CA SER A 132 6.12 -4.77 -13.51
C SER A 132 7.16 -5.32 -14.51
N HIS A 133 8.39 -5.62 -14.06
CA HIS A 133 9.40 -6.26 -14.92
C HIS A 133 9.07 -7.72 -15.25
N GLY A 134 8.16 -8.36 -14.50
CA GLY A 134 7.80 -9.77 -14.67
C GLY A 134 6.42 -10.02 -15.29
N LEU A 135 5.71 -8.99 -15.77
CA LEU A 135 4.27 -9.09 -16.12
C LEU A 135 3.93 -10.21 -17.11
N GLU A 136 4.84 -10.56 -18.03
CA GLU A 136 4.60 -11.60 -19.03
C GLU A 136 4.60 -13.03 -18.46
N ARG A 137 5.16 -13.23 -17.25
CA ARG A 137 5.37 -14.56 -16.66
C ARG A 137 4.77 -14.72 -15.27
N LEU A 138 4.44 -13.61 -14.61
CA LEU A 138 3.94 -13.63 -13.25
C LEU A 138 2.44 -13.86 -13.19
N THR A 139 2.03 -14.53 -12.13
CA THR A 139 0.63 -14.68 -11.72
C THR A 139 0.48 -14.22 -10.27
N PRO A 140 -0.75 -14.00 -9.78
CA PRO A 140 -0.97 -13.68 -8.37
C PRO A 140 -0.38 -14.74 -7.40
N MET A 141 -0.24 -16.00 -7.86
CA MET A 141 0.34 -17.09 -7.05
C MET A 141 1.84 -16.88 -6.79
N ASP A 142 2.53 -16.13 -7.65
CA ASP A 142 3.96 -15.83 -7.49
C ASP A 142 4.22 -14.74 -6.43
N PHE A 143 3.17 -14.08 -5.93
CA PHE A 143 3.28 -12.92 -5.04
C PHE A 143 4.20 -13.16 -3.85
N GLY A 144 4.00 -14.26 -3.11
CA GLY A 144 4.80 -14.56 -1.93
C GLY A 144 6.30 -14.67 -2.25
N ARG A 145 6.66 -15.37 -3.33
CA ARG A 145 8.06 -15.54 -3.77
C ARG A 145 8.66 -14.21 -4.21
N VAL A 146 7.95 -13.45 -5.05
CA VAL A 146 8.45 -12.19 -5.62
C VAL A 146 8.57 -11.11 -4.53
N PHE A 147 7.60 -11.04 -3.61
CA PHE A 147 7.66 -10.11 -2.49
C PHE A 147 8.86 -10.43 -1.59
N LEU A 148 9.12 -11.70 -1.29
CA LEU A 148 10.31 -12.09 -0.52
C LEU A 148 11.62 -11.73 -1.25
N GLN A 149 11.70 -11.97 -2.56
CA GLN A 149 12.86 -11.57 -3.36
C GLN A 149 13.09 -10.06 -3.38
N PHE A 150 12.00 -9.28 -3.39
CA PHE A 150 12.07 -7.83 -3.27
C PHE A 150 12.60 -7.41 -1.90
N GLN A 151 12.09 -8.00 -0.82
CA GLN A 151 12.53 -7.69 0.55
C GLN A 151 14.02 -7.93 0.80
N GLN A 152 14.63 -8.88 0.08
CA GLN A 152 16.07 -9.17 0.18
C GLN A 152 16.96 -8.17 -0.58
N ARG A 153 16.37 -7.28 -1.38
CA ARG A 153 17.10 -6.29 -2.20
C ARG A 153 17.05 -4.87 -1.65
N VAL A 154 16.15 -4.61 -0.70
CA VAL A 154 15.97 -3.30 -0.03
C VAL A 154 16.82 -3.28 1.21
#